data_AF-A0A3B0WJ57-F1
#
_entry.id   AF-A0A3B0WJ57-F1
#
_cell.length_a   1.000
_cell.length_b   1.000
_cell.length_c   1.000
_cell.angle_alpha   90.00
_cell.angle_beta   90.00
_cell.angle_gamma   90.00
#
_symmetry.space_group_name_H-M   'P 1'
#
loop_
_entity.id
_entity.type
_entity.pdbx_description
1 polymer ?
#
loop_
_entity_poly.entity_id
_entity_poly.type
_entity_poly.pdbx_seq_one_letter_code
_entity_poly.pdbx_strand_id
1 'polypeptide(L)'
;MNNSNWIRQIRIKQGLKGFQLAERMQVSAARVSVMEKDEIRGAVTLKMMEKAARAMGCQFEYRIVSHADKNEEQTNKPRYRIVAK
;
A
#
# COMPACT_ATOMS: atom_id res chain seq x y z
N MET A 1 7.90 3.29 19.72
CA MET A 1 8.51 3.58 18.41
C MET A 1 7.44 3.41 17.34
N ASN A 2 6.69 4.48 17.07
CA ASN A 2 5.59 4.48 16.11
C ASN A 2 6.14 4.91 14.74
N ASN A 3 6.72 3.98 14.00
CA ASN A 3 7.12 4.24 12.62
C ASN A 3 5.95 3.85 11.71
N SER A 4 5.35 4.86 11.05
CA SER A 4 4.23 4.69 10.11
C SER A 4 4.66 3.85 8.91
N ASN A 5 4.36 2.56 8.97
CA ASN A 5 4.57 1.61 7.89
C ASN A 5 3.18 1.23 7.38
N TRP A 6 2.76 1.83 6.27
CA TRP A 6 1.43 1.69 5.75
C TRP A 6 1.16 0.25 5.31
N ILE A 7 2.12 -0.41 4.67
CA ILE A 7 1.96 -1.81 4.26
C ILE A 7 1.72 -2.68 5.49
N ARG A 8 2.56 -2.55 6.52
CA ARG A 8 2.45 -3.34 7.75
C ARG A 8 1.16 -3.05 8.51
N GLN A 9 0.78 -1.79 8.62
CA GLN A 9 -0.46 -1.40 9.31
C GLN A 9 -1.69 -1.95 8.61
N ILE A 10 -1.77 -1.79 7.28
CA ILE A 10 -2.88 -2.33 6.49
C ILE A 10 -2.88 -3.86 6.55
N ARG A 11 -1.71 -4.51 6.49
CA ARG A 11 -1.59 -5.97 6.64
C ARG A 11 -2.19 -6.46 7.95
N ILE A 12 -1.84 -5.80 9.07
CA ILE A 12 -2.38 -6.13 10.39
C ILE A 12 -3.88 -5.85 10.45
N LYS A 13 -4.34 -4.72 9.90
CA LYS A 13 -5.76 -4.36 9.84
C LYS A 13 -6.59 -5.37 9.04
N GLN A 14 -6.02 -5.94 7.98
CA GLN A 14 -6.62 -7.01 7.19
C GLN A 14 -6.49 -8.41 7.83
N GLY A 15 -5.95 -8.50 9.06
CA GLY A 15 -5.80 -9.76 9.78
C GLY A 15 -4.72 -10.70 9.22
N LEU A 16 -3.81 -10.18 8.38
CA LEU A 16 -2.81 -11.01 7.70
C LEU A 16 -1.49 -11.08 8.49
N LYS A 17 -0.95 -12.29 8.60
CA LYS A 17 0.45 -12.51 9.03
C LYS A 17 1.40 -12.23 7.87
N GLY A 18 2.67 -11.98 8.18
CA GLY A 18 3.69 -11.67 7.16
C GLY A 18 3.86 -12.76 6.10
N PHE A 19 3.82 -14.04 6.51
CA PHE A 19 3.90 -15.16 5.57
C PHE A 19 2.66 -15.28 4.68
N GLN A 20 1.46 -14.98 5.19
CA GLN A 20 0.22 -15.03 4.41
C GLN A 20 0.22 -13.95 3.33
N LEU A 21 0.73 -12.75 3.64
CA LEU A 21 0.94 -11.72 2.61
C LEU A 21 1.97 -12.20 1.58
N ALA A 22 3.05 -12.85 2.03
CA ALA A 22 4.09 -13.37 1.14
C ALA A 22 3.54 -14.43 0.17
N GLU A 23 2.71 -15.36 0.65
CA GLU A 23 2.00 -16.35 -0.17
C GLU A 23 1.09 -15.67 -1.21
N ARG A 24 0.26 -14.72 -0.79
CA ARG A 24 -0.63 -13.98 -1.70
C ARG A 24 0.15 -13.16 -2.73
N MET A 25 1.33 -12.67 -2.36
CA MET A 25 2.24 -11.96 -3.26
C MET A 25 3.14 -12.89 -4.08
N GLN A 26 3.12 -14.20 -3.83
CA GLN A 26 4.05 -15.18 -4.43
C GLN A 26 5.52 -14.77 -4.28
N VAL A 27 5.92 -14.37 -3.05
CA VAL A 27 7.30 -14.02 -2.70
C VAL A 27 7.69 -14.69 -1.38
N SER A 28 8.97 -14.66 -1.03
CA SER A 28 9.42 -15.15 0.28
C SER A 28 8.97 -14.24 1.42
N ALA A 29 8.75 -14.81 2.61
CA ALA A 29 8.44 -14.05 3.82
C ALA A 29 9.54 -13.02 4.17
N ALA A 30 10.80 -13.35 3.88
CA ALA A 30 11.92 -12.42 3.99
C ALA A 30 11.74 -11.21 3.07
N ARG A 31 11.26 -11.40 1.83
CA ARG A 31 11.01 -10.30 0.90
C ARG A 31 9.92 -9.35 1.42
N VAL A 32 8.87 -9.87 2.07
CA VAL A 32 7.85 -9.03 2.71
C VAL A 32 8.43 -8.22 3.87
N SER A 33 9.26 -8.82 4.72
CA SER A 33 9.93 -8.11 5.82
C SER A 33 10.86 -7.00 5.31
N VAL A 34 11.61 -7.27 4.23
CA VAL A 34 12.46 -6.28 3.57
C VAL A 34 11.60 -5.18 2.94
N MET A 35 10.51 -5.52 2.25
CA MET A 35 9.59 -4.54 1.66
C MET A 35 8.98 -3.61 2.72
N GLU A 36 8.52 -4.14 3.86
CA GLU A 36 8.03 -3.33 4.97
C GLU A 36 9.13 -2.35 5.46
N LYS A 37 10.38 -2.78 5.51
CA LYS A 37 11.51 -1.89 5.89
C LYS A 37 11.84 -0.86 4.80
N ASP A 38 11.80 -1.27 3.53
CA ASP A 38 12.09 -0.43 2.37
C ASP A 38 11.05 0.68 2.22
N GLU A 39 9.79 0.44 2.60
CA GLU A 39 8.75 1.47 2.62
C GLU A 39 9.12 2.64 3.54
N ILE A 40 9.56 2.35 4.77
CA ILE A 40 9.99 3.37 5.73
C ILE A 40 11.16 4.19 5.17
N ARG A 41 12.02 3.56 4.37
CA ARG A 41 13.17 4.21 3.74
C ARG A 41 12.84 4.91 2.43
N GLY A 42 11.61 4.82 1.92
CA GLY A 42 11.23 5.31 0.60
C GLY A 42 11.85 4.53 -0.57
N ALA A 43 12.39 3.33 -0.33
CA ALA A 43 13.03 2.49 -1.33
C ALA A 43 12.07 1.48 -1.99
N VAL A 44 10.84 1.37 -1.49
CA VAL A 44 9.83 0.51 -2.09
C VAL A 44 9.34 1.10 -3.42
N THR A 45 9.26 0.27 -4.46
CA THR A 45 8.77 0.72 -5.76
C THR A 45 7.25 0.80 -5.77
N LEU A 46 6.69 1.70 -6.59
CA LEU A 46 5.24 1.83 -6.78
C LEU A 46 4.59 0.51 -7.22
N LYS A 47 5.26 -0.24 -8.09
CA LYS A 47 4.83 -1.58 -8.53
C LYS A 47 4.68 -2.55 -7.36
N MET A 48 5.57 -2.47 -6.37
CA MET A 48 5.51 -3.32 -5.18
C MET A 48 4.39 -2.88 -4.24
N MET A 49 4.19 -1.57 -4.08
CA MET A 49 3.05 -1.01 -3.33
C MET A 49 1.72 -1.49 -3.89
N GLU A 50 1.55 -1.40 -5.21
CA GLU A 50 0.35 -1.88 -5.92
C GLU A 50 0.14 -3.38 -5.73
N LYS A 51 1.20 -4.19 -5.89
CA LYS A 51 1.14 -5.65 -5.69
C LYS A 51 0.76 -6.02 -4.26
N ALA A 52 1.32 -5.34 -3.26
CA ALA A 52 1.00 -5.55 -1.86
C ALA A 52 -0.45 -5.17 -1.56
N ALA A 53 -0.92 -4.02 -2.05
CA ALA A 53 -2.30 -3.59 -1.91
C ALA A 53 -3.27 -4.63 -2.51
N ARG A 54 -3.04 -5.07 -3.74
CA ARG A 54 -3.86 -6.09 -4.40
C ARG A 54 -3.90 -7.42 -3.61
N ALA A 55 -2.75 -7.86 -3.09
CA ALA A 55 -2.67 -9.07 -2.26
C ALA A 55 -3.44 -8.94 -0.93
N MET A 56 -3.57 -7.72 -0.41
CA MET A 56 -4.36 -7.40 0.78
C MET A 56 -5.83 -7.13 0.49
N GLY A 57 -6.27 -7.17 -0.78
CA GLY A 57 -7.63 -6.78 -1.18
C GLY A 57 -7.88 -5.26 -1.10
N CYS A 58 -6.81 -4.47 -1.20
CA CYS A 58 -6.83 -3.01 -1.16
C CYS A 58 -6.50 -2.42 -2.53
N GLN A 59 -6.85 -1.14 -2.71
CA GLN A 59 -6.43 -0.33 -3.84
C GLN A 59 -5.26 0.58 -3.43
N PHE A 60 -4.27 0.73 -4.32
CA PHE A 60 -3.17 1.67 -4.14
C PHE A 60 -3.36 2.84 -5.11
N GLU A 61 -3.41 4.06 -4.56
CA GLU A 61 -3.53 5.30 -5.34
C GLU A 61 -2.29 6.16 -5.13
N TYR A 62 -1.65 6.54 -6.23
CA TYR A 62 -0.49 7.44 -6.21
C TYR A 62 -0.84 8.72 -6.97
N ARG A 63 -0.71 9.87 -6.31
CA ARG A 63 -1.02 11.19 -6.88
C ARG A 63 0.09 12.18 -6.61
N ILE A 64 0.36 13.02 -7.59
CA ILE A 64 1.16 14.23 -7.45
C ILE A 64 0.18 15.37 -7.20
N VAL A 65 0.46 16.21 -6.20
CA VAL A 65 -0.38 17.36 -5.85
C VAL A 65 0.42 18.63 -6.01
N SER A 66 -0.20 19.68 -6.55
CA SER A 66 0.44 21.00 -6.65
C SER A 66 0.56 21.60 -5.25
N HIS A 67 1.61 22.38 -5.01
CA HIS A 67 1.75 23.13 -3.76
C HIS A 67 0.65 24.17 -3.55
N ALA A 68 0.00 24.61 -4.63
CA ALA A 68 -1.12 25.55 -4.59
C ALA A 68 -2.44 24.88 -4.15
N ASP A 69 -2.59 23.57 -4.35
CA ASP A 69 -3.84 22.83 -4.10
C ASP A 69 -3.96 22.34 -2.66
N LYS A 70 -3.11 22.84 -1.73
CA LYS A 70 -3.06 22.38 -0.34
C LYS A 70 -4.33 22.66 0.48
N ASN A 71 -5.30 23.42 -0.06
CA ASN A 71 -6.47 23.91 0.65
C ASN A 71 -7.82 23.33 0.19
N GLU A 72 -7.85 22.24 -0.58
CA GLU A 72 -9.14 21.59 -0.87
C GLU A 72 -9.34 20.35 0.00
N GLU A 73 -10.18 20.53 1.03
CA GLU A 73 -10.89 19.46 1.71
C GLU A 73 -11.43 18.46 0.67
N GLN A 74 -11.00 17.21 0.83
CA GLN A 74 -11.39 16.06 0.02
C GLN A 74 -12.90 15.81 0.13
N THR A 75 -13.70 16.56 -0.62
CA THR A 75 -15.17 16.40 -0.70
C THR A 75 -15.63 15.66 -1.95
N ASN A 76 -14.73 15.38 -2.89
CA ASN A 76 -15.11 14.60 -4.07
C ASN A 76 -14.91 13.11 -3.82
N LYS A 77 -16.03 12.40 -3.59
CA LYS A 77 -16.11 10.93 -3.62
C LYS A 77 -15.25 10.40 -4.77
N PRO A 78 -14.32 9.46 -4.55
CA PRO A 78 -13.58 8.88 -5.65
C PRO A 78 -14.59 8.18 -6.57
N ARG A 79 -14.81 8.76 -7.76
CA ARG A 79 -15.47 8.07 -8.87
C ARG A 79 -14.48 7.03 -9.40
N TYR A 80 -14.28 5.95 -8.66
CA TYR A 80 -13.63 4.79 -9.22
C TYR A 80 -14.66 4.06 -10.10
N ARG A 81 -14.43 4.08 -11.42
CA ARG A 81 -15.12 3.17 -12.33
C ARG A 81 -14.34 1.85 -12.27
N ILE A 82 -14.84 0.88 -11.51
CA ILE A 82 -14.32 -0.49 -11.60
C ILE A 82 -14.63 -0.96 -13.01
N VAL A 83 -13.62 -0.99 -13.88
CA VAL A 83 -13.71 -1.76 -15.12
C VAL A 83 -13.38 -3.18 -14.73
N ALA A 84 -14.43 -3.99 -14.51
CA ALA A 84 -14.28 -5.43 -14.39
C ALA A 84 -13.71 -5.96 -15.72
N LYS A 85 -12.68 -6.81 -15.63
CA LYS A 85 -12.18 -7.59 -16.75
C LYS A 85 -12.71 -9.01 -16.63
#